data_AF-A0A091ALB9-F1
#
_entry.id   AF-A0A091ALB9-F1
#
_cell.length_a   1.000
_cell.length_b   1.000
_cell.length_c   1.000
_cell.angle_alpha   90.00
_cell.angle_beta   90.00
_cell.angle_gamma   90.00
#
_symmetry.space_group_name_H-M   'P 1'
#
loop_
_entity.id
_entity.type
_entity.pdbx_description
1 polymer ?
#
loop_
_entity_poly.entity_id
_entity_poly.type
_entity_poly.pdbx_seq_one_letter_code
_entity_poly.pdbx_strand_id
1 'polypeptide(L)' 'MDDSGRINFLSGLVPHAHDYISLSYTGTNLTGVVYKTGGSGGTTVATLTLGYDGSDKLISVTKT' A
#
# COMPACT_ATOMS: atom_id res chain seq x y z
N MET A 1 4.50 13.28 -35.05
CA MET A 1 4.90 12.30 -34.02
C MET A 1 3.90 12.49 -32.90
N ASP A 2 2.75 11.85 -33.05
CA ASP A 2 1.67 11.85 -32.09
C ASP A 2 1.98 10.84 -30.98
N ASP A 3 1.76 11.28 -29.74
CA ASP A 3 1.79 10.42 -28.57
C ASP A 3 0.59 9.47 -28.67
N SER A 4 0.82 8.33 -29.31
CA SER A 4 -0.15 7.24 -29.44
C SER A 4 -0.44 6.65 -28.06
N GLY A 5 -1.37 7.28 -27.33
CA GLY A 5 -2.15 6.66 -26.27
C GLY A 5 -1.32 5.94 -25.20
N ARG A 6 -0.39 6.63 -24.54
CA ARG A 6 0.06 6.16 -23.23
C ARG A 6 -1.11 6.21 -22.25
N ILE A 7 -1.85 5.10 -22.18
CA ILE A 7 -2.62 4.78 -20.99
C ILE A 7 -1.57 4.57 -19.91
N ASN A 8 -1.23 5.63 -19.19
CA ASN A 8 -0.49 5.50 -17.96
C ASN A 8 -1.41 4.72 -17.03
N PHE A 9 -1.29 3.39 -17.03
CA PHE A 9 -1.67 2.62 -15.87
C PHE A 9 -0.83 3.19 -14.74
N LEU A 10 -1.42 4.11 -13.97
CA LEU A 10 -1.09 4.23 -12.56
C LEU A 10 -1.45 2.86 -12.00
N SER A 11 -0.55 1.90 -12.19
CA SER A 11 -0.51 0.66 -11.46
C SER A 11 -0.62 1.11 -10.02
N GLY A 12 -1.81 0.92 -9.44
CA GLY A 12 -2.12 1.41 -8.10
C GLY A 12 -1.00 0.96 -7.17
N LEU A 13 -0.80 1.67 -6.08
CA LEU A 13 0.33 1.39 -5.18
C LEU A 13 0.42 -0.12 -4.90
N VAL A 14 -0.71 -0.80 -4.73
CA VAL A 14 -0.84 -2.27 -4.72
C VAL A 14 -1.58 -2.75 -5.98
N PRO A 15 -0.89 -3.25 -7.02
CA PRO A 15 -1.52 -3.66 -8.27
C PRO A 15 -2.00 -5.11 -8.29
N HIS A 16 -1.59 -5.92 -7.31
CA HIS A 16 -2.03 -7.30 -7.17
C HIS A 16 -3.43 -7.37 -6.53
N ALA A 17 -4.27 -8.27 -7.05
CA ALA A 17 -5.54 -8.60 -6.41
C ALA A 17 -5.29 -9.03 -4.96
N HIS A 18 -6.22 -8.68 -4.08
CA HIS A 18 -6.19 -9.02 -2.66
C HIS A 18 -7.62 -9.13 -2.14
N ASP A 19 -7.82 -9.98 -1.14
CA ASP A 19 -9.12 -10.22 -0.50
C ASP A 19 -9.06 -10.00 1.02
N TYR A 20 -7.88 -9.63 1.55
CA TYR A 20 -7.68 -9.35 2.96
C TYR A 20 -6.66 -8.23 3.18
N ILE A 21 -6.92 -7.40 4.19
CA ILE A 21 -6.07 -6.27 4.59
C ILE A 21 -5.88 -6.31 6.11
N SER A 22 -4.63 -6.39 6.56
CA SER A 22 -4.25 -6.27 7.96
C SER A 22 -3.69 -4.88 8.23
N LEU A 23 -4.11 -4.25 9.33
CA LEU A 23 -3.68 -2.91 9.73
C LEU A 23 -2.91 -2.96 11.04
N SER A 24 -1.79 -2.24 11.10
CA SER A 24 -0.96 -2.10 12.31
C SER A 24 -0.84 -0.63 12.67
N TYR A 25 -0.97 -0.32 13.96
CA TYR A 25 -0.99 1.05 14.47
C TYR A 25 0.05 1.26 15.56
N THR A 26 0.60 2.48 15.60
CA THR A 26 1.36 3.00 16.74
C THR A 26 0.60 4.20 17.28
N GLY A 27 0.04 4.06 18.49
CA GLY A 27 -0.93 5.05 18.99
C GLY A 27 -2.12 5.16 18.05
N THR A 28 -2.39 6.37 17.54
CA THR A 28 -3.47 6.63 16.58
C THR A 28 -3.03 6.54 15.12
N ASN A 29 -1.73 6.45 14.85
CA ASN A 29 -1.20 6.46 13.49
C ASN A 29 -1.16 5.05 12.90
N LEU A 30 -1.66 4.89 11.67
CA LEU A 30 -1.52 3.66 10.89
C LEU A 30 -0.09 3.56 10.38
N THR A 31 0.68 2.56 10.83
CA THR A 31 2.11 2.44 10.49
C THR A 31 2.40 1.29 9.54
N GLY A 32 1.48 0.33 9.43
CA GLY A 32 1.65 -0.82 8.55
C GLY A 32 0.34 -1.28 7.92
N VAL A 33 0.39 -1.67 6.65
CA VAL A 33 -0.71 -2.32 5.93
C VAL A 33 -0.18 -3.57 5.23
N VAL A 34 -0.80 -4.72 5.44
CA VAL A 34 -0.45 -5.97 4.75
C VAL A 34 -1.64 -6.42 3.91
N TYR A 35 -1.44 -6.51 2.60
CA TYR A 35 -2.43 -7.01 1.65
C TYR A 35 -2.18 -8.49 1.37
N LYS A 36 -3.24 -9.30 1.37
CA LYS A 36 -3.14 -10.74 1.13
C LYS A 36 -4.18 -11.26 0.14
N THR A 37 -3.88 -12.41 -0.46
CA THR A 37 -4.81 -13.27 -1.22
C THR A 37 -5.02 -14.59 -0.48
N GLY A 38 -6.26 -15.09 -0.45
CA GLY A 38 -6.61 -16.30 0.31
C GLY A 38 -6.96 -16.02 1.78
N GLY A 39 -7.41 -14.80 2.10
CA GLY A 39 -7.83 -14.41 3.44
C GLY A 39 -6.67 -14.16 4.42
N SER A 40 -6.99 -14.16 5.72
CA SER A 40 -6.03 -13.79 6.78
C SER A 40 -4.77 -14.69 6.85
N GLY A 41 -4.93 -15.99 6.56
CA GLY A 41 -3.84 -16.96 6.48
C GLY A 41 -3.16 -17.04 5.11
N GLY A 42 -3.60 -16.21 4.17
CA GLY A 42 -3.18 -16.22 2.77
C GLY A 42 -1.80 -15.61 2.50
N THR A 43 -1.46 -15.53 1.21
CA THR A 43 -0.18 -15.02 0.72
C THR A 43 -0.16 -13.51 0.75
N THR A 44 0.89 -12.91 1.34
CA THR A 44 1.12 -11.47 1.25
C THR A 44 1.49 -11.07 -0.18
N VAL A 45 0.76 -10.09 -0.72
CA VAL A 45 0.98 -9.54 -2.07
C VAL A 45 1.54 -8.12 -2.07
N ALA A 46 1.43 -7.41 -0.94
CA ALA A 46 2.12 -6.16 -0.70
C ALA A 46 2.14 -5.85 0.80
N THR A 47 3.20 -5.18 1.24
CA THR A 47 3.24 -4.49 2.54
C THR A 47 3.48 -3.00 2.31
N LEU A 48 2.70 -2.15 2.99
CA LEU A 48 2.94 -0.72 3.05
C LEU A 48 3.47 -0.35 4.44
N THR A 49 4.55 0.42 4.45
CA THR A 49 5.07 1.09 5.65
C THR A 49 4.79 2.57 5.55
N LEU A 50 4.11 3.13 6.55
CA LEU A 50 3.72 4.53 6.60
C LEU A 50 4.62 5.27 7.60
N GLY A 51 5.37 6.25 7.11
CA GLY A 51 6.29 7.05 7.90
C GLY A 51 5.70 8.42 8.22
N TYR A 52 5.86 8.86 9.47
CA TYR A 52 5.36 10.13 9.98
C TYR A 52 6.52 11.00 10.47
N ASP A 53 6.33 12.31 10.44
CA ASP A 53 7.23 13.26 11.11
C ASP A 53 6.96 13.36 12.62
N GLY A 54 7.71 14.21 13.32
CA GLY A 54 7.55 14.43 14.76
C GLY A 54 6.27 15.18 15.17
N SER A 55 5.38 15.50 14.24
CA SER A 55 4.08 16.16 14.46
C SER A 55 2.91 15.33 13.94
N ASP A 56 3.12 14.01 13.81
CA ASP A 56 2.12 13.05 13.33
C ASP A 56 1.60 13.32 11.90
N LYS A 57 2.40 13.99 11.06
CA LYS A 57 2.07 14.17 9.64
C LYS A 57 2.68 13.04 8.83
N LEU A 58 1.86 12.42 7.97
CA LEU A 58 2.32 11.40 7.04
C LEU A 58 3.28 12.03 6.02
N ILE A 59 4.51 11.52 5.95
CA ILE A 59 5.55 12.01 5.04
C ILE A 59 6.01 10.95 4.03
N SER A 60 5.74 9.67 4.28
CA SER A 60 6.11 8.60 3.34
C SER A 60 5.15 7.42 3.38
N VAL A 61 5.00 6.78 2.23
CA VAL A 61 4.36 5.47 2.09
C VAL A 61 5.26 4.63 1.21
N THR A 62 5.84 3.59 1.77
CA THR A 62 6.76 2.70 1.06
C THR A 62 6.11 1.34 0.87
N LYS A 63 6.06 0.86 -0.38
CA LYS A 63 5.64 -0.51 -0.69
C LYS A 63 6.85 -1.45 -0.75
N THR A 64 6.68 -2.64 -0.19
CA THR A 64 7.49 -3.85 -0.45
C THR A 64 6.63 -4.99 -0.95
#